data_AF-A0A0J9BKH9-F1
#
_entry.id   AF-A0A0J9BKH9-F1
#
_cell.length_a   1.000
_cell.length_b   1.000
_cell.length_c   1.000
_cell.angle_alpha   90.00
_cell.angle_beta   90.00
_cell.angle_gamma   90.00
#
_symmetry.space_group_name_H-M   'P 1'
#
loop_
_entity.id
_entity.type
_entity.pdbx_description
1 polymer ?
#
loop_
_entity_poly.entity_id
_entity_poly.type
_entity_poly.pdbx_seq_one_letter_code
_entity_poly.pdbx_strand_id
1 'polypeptide(L)'
;MDKENNVIQTHPLVGWDISTVEDYDAMMIRLHSVSSDQQTEENADIGPAYWITTDVARQFISLLEAGIARIEESESQPIRAKH
;
A
#
# COMPACT_ATOMS: atom_id res chain seq x y z
N MET A 1 21.86 -24.72 -11.92
CA MET A 1 21.87 -23.60 -10.94
C MET A 1 20.54 -22.90 -11.07
N ASP A 2 19.83 -22.88 -9.95
CA ASP A 2 18.39 -22.81 -9.87
C ASP A 2 17.84 -21.46 -10.34
N LYS A 3 16.80 -21.52 -11.18
CA LYS A 3 15.87 -20.40 -11.34
C LYS A 3 15.08 -20.33 -10.04
N GLU A 4 15.65 -19.67 -9.03
CA GLU A 4 14.93 -19.37 -7.80
C GLU A 4 13.64 -18.64 -8.19
N ASN A 5 12.51 -19.31 -7.93
CA ASN A 5 11.18 -18.73 -7.93
C ASN A 5 11.24 -17.54 -6.98
N ASN A 6 11.38 -16.34 -7.54
CA ASN A 6 11.35 -15.10 -6.77
C ASN A 6 9.90 -14.84 -6.39
N VAL A 7 9.40 -15.62 -5.43
CA VAL A 7 8.08 -15.43 -4.83
C VAL A 7 8.14 -14.04 -4.20
N ILE A 8 7.38 -13.10 -4.78
CA ILE A 8 7.25 -11.77 -4.20
C ILE A 8 6.55 -11.96 -2.86
N GLN A 9 7.32 -11.85 -1.77
CA GLN A 9 6.77 -11.84 -0.43
C GLN A 9 6.04 -10.53 -0.23
N THR A 10 4.72 -10.61 -0.09
CA THR A 10 3.86 -9.46 0.18
C THR A 10 3.44 -9.50 1.64
N HIS A 11 3.61 -8.38 2.33
CA HIS A 11 3.15 -8.21 3.70
C HIS A 11 2.03 -7.17 3.73
N PRO A 12 0.93 -7.40 4.47
CA PRO A 12 -0.14 -6.42 4.60
C PRO A 12 0.38 -5.17 5.33
N LEU A 13 0.02 -4.01 4.79
CA LEU A 13 0.27 -2.73 5.43
C LEU A 13 -0.81 -2.46 6.47
N VAL A 14 -0.38 -2.12 7.69
CA VAL A 14 -1.27 -1.80 8.82
C VAL A 14 -1.21 -0.32 9.22
N GLY A 15 -0.24 0.41 8.68
CA GLY A 15 -0.12 1.85 8.91
C GLY A 15 0.99 2.50 8.09
N TRP A 16 1.11 3.81 8.24
CA TRP A 16 2.19 4.60 7.64
C TRP A 16 2.42 5.89 8.43
N ASP A 17 3.66 6.35 8.42
CA ASP A 17 4.02 7.71 8.84
C ASP A 17 4.25 8.57 7.59
N ILE A 18 3.70 9.78 7.57
CA ILE A 18 3.98 10.77 6.51
C ILE A 18 4.38 12.11 7.11
N SER A 19 5.38 12.74 6.51
CA SER A 19 5.83 14.08 6.87
C SER A 19 6.16 14.87 5.61
N THR A 20 6.04 16.19 5.69
CA THR A 20 6.48 17.10 4.62
C THR A 20 7.95 17.42 4.80
N VAL A 21 8.64 17.62 3.68
CA VAL A 21 9.97 18.18 3.66
C VAL A 21 9.95 19.43 2.78
N GLU A 22 9.70 20.55 3.45
CA GLU A 22 9.38 21.84 2.84
C GLU A 22 10.49 22.33 1.89
N ASP A 23 11.76 22.05 2.21
CA ASP A 23 12.91 22.48 1.39
C ASP A 23 12.98 21.81 0.01
N TYR A 24 12.22 20.72 -0.23
CA TYR A 24 12.33 19.90 -1.44
C TYR A 24 10.99 19.66 -2.16
N ASP A 25 9.93 20.40 -1.81
CA ASP A 25 8.58 20.19 -2.33
C ASP A 25 8.17 18.70 -2.35
N ALA A 26 8.58 18.00 -1.29
CA ALA A 26 8.49 16.55 -1.19
C ALA A 26 7.92 16.13 0.17
N MET A 27 7.54 14.87 0.25
CA MET A 27 7.09 14.20 1.46
C MET A 27 7.97 12.99 1.73
N MET A 28 8.15 12.66 2.99
CA MET A 28 8.74 11.40 3.42
C MET A 28 7.62 10.49 3.92
N ILE A 29 7.55 9.26 3.40
CA ILE A 29 6.62 8.22 3.84
C ILE A 29 7.38 7.01 4.36
N ARG A 30 6.85 6.38 5.40
CA ARG A 30 7.34 5.11 5.95
C ARG A 30 6.17 4.17 6.14
N LEU A 31 6.28 2.95 5.60
CA LEU A 31 5.22 1.96 5.64
C LEU A 31 5.42 0.99 6.79
N HIS A 32 4.34 0.66 7.48
CA HIS A 32 4.34 -0.30 8.58
C HIS A 32 3.59 -1.55 8.12
N SER A 33 4.26 -2.70 8.20
CA SER A 33 3.71 -3.98 7.77
C SER A 33 3.81 -5.03 8.86
N VAL A 34 2.92 -6.02 8.85
CA VAL A 34 3.06 -7.19 9.72
C VAL A 34 3.55 -8.37 8.90
N SER A 35 4.56 -9.08 9.41
CA SER A 35 5.15 -10.23 8.73
C SER A 35 4.51 -11.56 9.15
N SER A 36 3.66 -11.56 10.17
CA SER A 36 2.88 -12.71 10.62
C SER A 36 1.51 -12.32 11.18
N ASP A 37 0.55 -13.25 11.10
CA ASP A 37 -0.82 -13.06 11.62
C ASP A 37 -0.90 -12.87 13.14
N GLN A 38 0.20 -13.16 13.86
CA GLN A 38 0.28 -13.05 15.32
C GLN A 38 0.86 -11.70 15.78
N GLN A 39 1.40 -10.91 14.86
CA GLN A 39 2.00 -9.62 15.15
C GLN A 39 0.89 -8.56 15.26
N THR A 40 0.93 -7.79 16.34
CA THR A 40 0.00 -6.66 16.53
C THR A 40 0.48 -5.44 15.76
N GLU A 41 -0.43 -4.51 15.46
CA GLU A 41 -0.10 -3.25 14.77
C GLU A 41 0.96 -2.43 15.52
N GLU A 42 0.94 -2.44 16.86
CA GLU A 42 1.95 -1.78 17.70
C GLU A 42 3.36 -2.33 17.49
N ASN A 43 3.47 -3.61 17.11
CA ASN A 43 4.73 -4.29 16.85
C ASN A 43 5.03 -4.41 15.35
N ALA A 44 4.36 -3.65 14.49
CA ALA A 44 4.55 -3.73 13.05
C ALA A 44 6.01 -3.46 12.63
N ASP A 45 6.46 -4.18 11.62
CA ASP A 45 7.76 -3.96 11.00
C ASP A 45 7.75 -2.61 10.27
N ILE A 46 8.70 -1.77 10.64
CA ILE A 46 8.85 -0.44 10.05
C ILE A 46 9.77 -0.55 8.83
N GLY A 47 9.21 -0.30 7.65
CA GLY A 47 9.94 -0.29 6.40
C GLY A 47 10.91 0.89 6.25
N PRO A 48 11.68 0.93 5.15
CA PRO A 48 12.51 2.08 4.83
C PRO A 48 11.65 3.33 4.58
N ALA A 49 12.25 4.50 4.83
CA ALA A 49 11.64 5.77 4.52
C ALA A 49 11.90 6.15 3.06
N TYR A 50 10.84 6.57 2.35
CA TYR A 50 10.90 6.98 0.95
C TYR A 50 10.55 8.45 0.81
N TRP A 51 11.24 9.12 -0.12
CA TRP A 51 10.90 10.47 -0.54
C TRP A 51 9.99 10.43 -1.75
N ILE A 52 8.93 11.22 -1.71
CA ILE A 52 7.93 11.32 -2.75
C ILE A 52 7.78 12.80 -3.09
N THR A 53 8.05 13.17 -4.33
CA THR A 53 7.78 14.53 -4.81
C THR A 53 6.28 14.75 -4.92
N THR A 54 5.85 16.01 -4.89
CA THR A 54 4.42 16.34 -4.94
C THR A 54 3.72 15.77 -6.19
N ASP A 55 4.38 15.72 -7.34
CA ASP A 55 3.79 15.16 -8.57
C ASP A 55 3.60 13.64 -8.50
N VAL A 56 4.59 12.92 -7.95
CA VAL A 56 4.48 11.46 -7.76
C VAL A 56 3.38 11.16 -6.74
N ALA A 57 3.26 11.95 -5.67
CA ALA A 57 2.20 11.79 -4.69
C ALA A 57 0.80 11.95 -5.28
N ARG A 58 0.59 12.95 -6.15
CA ARG A 58 -0.69 13.13 -6.86
C ARG A 58 -1.04 11.92 -7.72
N GLN A 59 -0.08 11.40 -8.48
CA GLN A 59 -0.28 10.19 -9.29
C GLN A 59 -0.61 8.99 -8.40
N PHE A 60 0.11 8.84 -7.29
CA PHE A 60 -0.12 7.77 -6.34
C PHE A 60 -1.54 7.81 -5.76
N ILE A 61 -2.02 8.98 -5.34
CA ILE A 61 -3.40 9.19 -4.87
C ILE A 61 -4.41 8.75 -5.95
N SER A 62 -4.28 9.23 -7.18
CA SER A 62 -5.21 8.87 -8.25
C SER A 62 -5.25 7.37 -8.55
N LEU A 63 -4.11 6.68 -8.47
CA LEU A 63 -4.04 5.23 -8.65
C LEU A 63 -4.72 4.48 -7.50
N LEU A 64 -4.53 4.93 -6.26
CA LEU A 64 -5.20 4.35 -5.10
C LEU A 64 -6.71 4.55 -5.17
N GLU A 65 -7.17 5.77 -5.47
CA GLU A 65 -8.60 6.09 -5.61
C GLU A 65 -9.27 5.22 -6.68
N ALA A 66 -8.64 5.09 -7.86
CA ALA A 66 -9.15 4.23 -8.93
C ALA A 66 -9.16 2.74 -8.54
N GLY A 67 -8.15 2.29 -7.79
CA GLY A 67 -8.09 0.92 -7.26
C GLY A 67 -9.21 0.62 -6.27
N ILE A 68 -9.44 1.54 -5.32
CA ILE A 68 -10.52 1.45 -4.33
C ILE A 68 -11.89 1.39 -5.03
N ALA A 69 -12.16 2.34 -5.93
CA ALA A 69 -13.43 2.39 -6.66
C ALA A 69 -13.73 1.08 -7.39
N ARG A 70 -12.72 0.49 -8.04
CA ARG A 70 -12.86 -0.79 -8.73
C ARG A 70 -13.20 -1.95 -7.78
N ILE A 71 -12.60 -1.98 -6.59
CA ILE A 71 -12.87 -3.02 -5.58
C ILE A 71 -14.30 -2.87 -5.07
N GLU A 72 -14.70 -1.65 -4.69
CA GLU A 72 -16.04 -1.35 -4.17
C GLU A 72 -17.14 -1.61 -5.21
N GLU A 73 -16.90 -1.29 -6.49
CA GLU A 73 -17.82 -1.62 -7.59
C GLU A 73 -17.99 -3.14 -7.77
N SER A 74 -16.92 -3.91 -7.57
CA SER A 74 -16.96 -5.38 -7.69
C SER A 74 -17.72 -6.05 -6.55
N GLU A 75 -17.67 -5.47 -5.35
CA GLU A 75 -18.46 -5.91 -4.19
C GLU A 75 -19.95 -5.54 -4.32
N SER A 76 -20.24 -4.48 -5.07
CA SER A 76 -21.60 -3.96 -5.31
C SER A 76 -22.40 -4.70 -6.38
N GLN A 77 -21.80 -5.65 -7.11
CA GLN A 77 -22.53 -6.53 -8.03
C GLN A 77 -22.90 -7.85 -7.32
N PRO A 78 -24.09 -7.96 -6.68
CA PRO A 78 -24.57 -9.25 -6.22
C PRO A 78 -24.77 -10.14 -7.44
N ILE A 79 -24.25 -11.37 -7.35
CA ILE A 79 -24.39 -12.43 -8.34
C ILE A 79 -25.85 -12.47 -8.80
N ARG A 80 -26.11 -12.00 -10.02
CA ARG A 80 -27.42 -12.13 -10.65
C ARG A 80 -27.66 -13.62 -10.85
N ALA A 81 -28.40 -14.22 -9.90
CA ALA A 81 -28.83 -15.60 -9.96
C ALA A 81 -29.48 -15.84 -11.32
N LYS A 82 -28.84 -16.69 -12.14
CA LYS A 82 -29.42 -17.16 -13.39
C LYS A 82 -30.57 -18.11 -13.02
N HIS A 83 -31.81 -17.64 -13.23
CA HIS A 83 -32.98 -18.49 -13.36
C HIS A 83 -32.99 -19.14 -14.75
#